data_AF-A0A4U9HAJ8-F1
#
_entry.id   AF-A0A4U9HAJ8-F1
#
_cell.length_a   1.000
_cell.length_b   1.000
_cell.length_c   1.000
_cell.angle_alpha   90.00
_cell.angle_beta   90.00
_cell.angle_gamma   90.00
#
_symmetry.space_group_name_H-M   'P 1'
#
loop_
_entity.id
_entity.type
_entity.pdbx_description
1 polymer ?
#
loop_
_entity_poly.entity_id
_entity_poly.type
_entity_poly.pdbx_seq_one_letter_code
_entity_poly.pdbx_strand_id
1 'polypeptide(L)' 'MALSHLGADYTCIGQIGPEAEGVKFFRDHEAVELPWRGFDHFSSK' A
#
# COMPACT_ATOMS: atom_id res chain seq x y z
N MET A 1 -0.07 5.36 22.36
CA MET A 1 -0.05 5.35 20.87
C MET A 1 -1.12 6.32 20.40
N ALA A 2 -0.84 7.23 19.48
CA ALA A 2 -1.78 8.31 19.13
C ALA A 2 -3.16 7.82 18.67
N LEU A 3 -3.24 6.63 18.07
CA LEU A 3 -4.48 6.07 17.53
C LEU A 3 -5.22 5.10 18.47
N SER A 4 -4.64 4.70 19.61
CA SER A 4 -5.20 3.64 20.45
C SER A 4 -6.53 4.01 21.14
N HIS A 5 -6.89 5.30 21.18
CA HIS A 5 -8.13 5.77 21.77
C HIS A 5 -9.32 5.76 20.80
N LEU A 6 -9.10 5.49 19.51
CA LEU A 6 -10.14 5.49 18.48
C LEU A 6 -10.99 4.21 18.48
N GLY A 7 -10.65 3.21 19.31
CA GLY A 7 -11.40 1.96 19.43
C GLY A 7 -11.33 1.05 18.19
N ALA A 8 -10.47 1.38 17.23
CA ALA A 8 -10.21 0.61 16.03
C ALA A 8 -8.77 0.09 16.03
N ASP A 9 -8.60 -1.11 15.48
CA ASP A 9 -7.28 -1.68 15.26
C ASP A 9 -6.51 -0.87 14.21
N TYR A 10 -5.19 -0.85 14.34
CA TYR A 10 -4.31 -0.20 13.38
C TYR A 10 -3.10 -1.09 13.09
N THR A 11 -2.63 -1.01 11.85
CA THR A 11 -1.46 -1.76 11.37
C THR A 11 -0.56 -0.80 10.61
N CYS A 12 0.73 -0.76 10.96
CA CYS A 12 1.72 -0.09 10.14
C CYS A 12 1.93 -0.91 8.86
N ILE A 13 1.64 -0.31 7.70
CA ILE A 13 1.72 -0.99 6.40
C ILE A 13 2.94 -0.57 5.55
N GLY A 14 3.81 0.28 6.09
CA GLY A 14 4.99 0.74 5.36
C GLY A 14 5.52 2.08 5.86
N GLN A 15 6.34 2.69 5.01
CA GLN A 15 7.01 3.96 5.26
C GLN A 15 7.05 4.79 3.97
N ILE A 16 7.20 6.11 4.09
CA ILE A 16 7.32 7.01 2.95
C ILE A 16 8.79 7.05 2.48
N GLY A 17 9.00 6.96 1.17
CA GLY A 17 10.30 7.06 0.51
C GLY A 17 10.31 8.10 -0.63
N PRO A 18 11.38 8.15 -1.42
CA PRO A 18 11.49 9.06 -2.57
C PRO A 18 10.42 8.80 -3.63
N GLU A 19 9.88 9.87 -4.23
CA GLU A 19 8.88 9.77 -5.30
C GLU A 19 9.35 8.95 -6.51
N ALA A 20 10.64 9.09 -6.88
CA ALA A 20 11.25 8.42 -8.02
C ALA A 20 11.17 6.88 -7.94
N GLU A 21 10.92 6.33 -6.75
CA GLU A 21 10.78 4.89 -6.51
C GLU A 21 9.35 4.36 -6.67
N GLY A 22 8.36 5.25 -6.70
CA GLY A 22 6.95 4.88 -6.75
C GLY A 22 6.47 4.08 -5.53
N VAL A 23 5.40 3.31 -5.71
CA VAL A 23 4.90 2.38 -4.69
C VAL A 23 5.57 1.02 -4.90
N LYS A 24 6.21 0.49 -3.85
CA LYS A 24 6.86 -0.82 -3.86
C LYS A 24 6.24 -1.76 -2.83
N PHE A 25 6.14 -3.03 -3.19
CA PHE A 25 5.71 -4.10 -2.29
C PHE A 25 6.88 -5.01 -1.96
N PHE A 26 6.93 -5.48 -0.72
CA PHE A 26 7.96 -6.38 -0.25
C PHE A 26 7.34 -7.62 0.37
N ARG A 27 7.92 -8.78 0.10
CA ARG A 27 7.62 -10.05 0.78
C ARG A 27 8.96 -10.66 1.17
N ASP A 28 9.11 -11.01 2.44
CA ASP A 28 10.37 -11.57 2.96
C ASP A 28 11.60 -10.68 2.66
N HIS A 29 11.41 -9.36 2.70
CA HIS A 29 12.42 -8.33 2.37
C HIS A 29 12.84 -8.27 0.89
N GLU A 30 12.21 -9.07 0.02
CA GLU A 30 12.41 -9.03 -1.42
C GLU A 30 11.30 -8.22 -2.09
N ALA A 31 11.69 -7.42 -3.09
CA ALA A 31 10.72 -6.65 -3.87
C ALA A 31 9.87 -7.59 -4.73
N VAL A 32 8.55 -7.37 -4.74
CA VAL A 32 7.61 -8.19 -5.52
C VAL A 32 6.72 -7.32 -6.38
N GLU A 33 6.47 -7.79 -7.60
CA GLU A 33 5.47 -7.23 -8.50
C GLU A 33 4.15 -7.96 -8.33
N LEU A 34 3.08 -7.20 -8.18
CA LEU A 34 1.73 -7.73 -8.04
C LEU A 34 0.95 -7.37 -9.30
N PRO A 35 0.38 -8.34 -10.03
CA PRO A 35 -0.33 -8.09 -11.30
C PRO A 35 -1.74 -7.54 -11.05
N TRP A 36 -1.83 -6.54 -10.17
CA TRP A 36 -3.09 -5.90 -9.82
C TRP A 36 -3.51 -4.95 -10.91
N ARG A 37 -4.79 -5.02 -11.26
CA ARG A 37 -5.44 -4.02 -12.08
C ARG A 37 -6.34 -3.23 -11.16
N GLY A 38 -6.10 -1.92 -11.07
CA GLY A 38 -7.02 -1.02 -10.41
C GLY A 38 -8.39 -1.10 -11.07
N PHE A 39 -9.44 -0.83 -10.30
CA PHE A 39 -10.75 -0.61 -10.89
C PHE A 39 -10.71 0.64 -11.77
N ASP A 40 -11.17 0.50 -13.01
CA ASP A 40 -11.26 1.60 -13.96
C ASP A 40 -12.72 1.75 -14.41
N HIS A 41 -13.30 2.92 -14.08
CA HIS A 41 -14.68 3.30 -14.38
C HIS A 41 -14.99 3.29 -15.89
N PHE A 42 -13.96 3.38 -16.74
CA PHE A 42 -14.10 3.45 -18.20
C PHE A 42 -13.61 2.18 -18.90
N SER A 43 -13.18 1.15 -18.17
CA SER A 43 -12.64 -0.09 -18.74
C SER A 43 -13.60 -0.85 -19.67
N SER A 44 -14.89 -0.56 -19.60
CA SER A 44 -15.93 -1.17 -20.45
C SER A 44 -16.59 -0.18 -21.43
N LYS A 45 -16.01 1.00 -21.65
CA LYS A 45 -16.50 1.98 -22.64
C LYS A 45 -15.63 2.03 -23.88
#